data_AF-A0A521VCC0-F1
#
_entry.id   AF-A0A521VCC0-F1
#
_cell.length_a   1.000
_cell.length_b   1.000
_cell.length_c   1.000
_cell.angle_alpha   90.00
_cell.angle_beta   90.00
_cell.angle_gamma   90.00
#
_symmetry.space_group_name_H-M   'P 1'
#
loop_
_entity.id
_entity.type
_entity.pdbx_description
1 polymer ?
#
loop_
_entity_poly.entity_id
_entity_poly.type
_entity_poly.pdbx_seq_one_letter_code
_entity_poly.pdbx_strand_id
1 'polypeptide(L)' 'MAEIPTKPYILRALYEWCVDNGYTPHLAAKVDDRAQVPSEYVKGGEITLNISPTAVHKLQMGNERVEFSARFGGVAR' A
#
# COMPACT_ATOMS: atom_id res chain seq x y z
N MET A 1 19.85 -0.94 -21.96
CA MET A 1 19.35 -1.24 -20.61
C MET A 1 17.84 -1.03 -20.62
N ALA A 2 17.07 -1.93 -19.99
CA ALA A 2 15.65 -1.69 -19.79
C ALA A 2 15.47 -0.53 -18.81
N GLU A 3 14.53 0.37 -19.10
CA GLU A 3 14.19 1.50 -18.23
C GLU A 3 13.52 1.00 -16.95
N ILE A 4 13.86 1.62 -15.81
CA ILE A 4 13.23 1.29 -14.53
C ILE A 4 11.85 1.97 -14.48
N PRO A 5 10.76 1.25 -14.11
CA PRO A 5 9.44 1.86 -14.00
C PRO A 5 9.40 3.03 -13.02
N THR A 6 8.77 4.13 -13.41
CA THR A 6 8.66 5.35 -12.60
C THR A 6 7.64 5.24 -11.47
N LYS A 7 6.61 4.40 -11.64
CA LYS A 7 5.50 4.20 -10.70
C LYS A 7 5.92 4.06 -9.22
N PRO A 8 6.84 3.16 -8.82
CA PRO A 8 7.22 3.00 -7.42
C PRO A 8 7.90 4.25 -6.82
N TYR A 9 8.60 5.04 -7.63
CA TYR A 9 9.23 6.29 -7.19
C TYR A 9 8.20 7.38 -6.94
N ILE A 10 7.24 7.53 -7.85
CA ILE A 10 6.13 8.47 -7.70
C ILE A 10 5.28 8.09 -6.48
N LEU A 11 5.02 6.80 -6.26
CA LEU A 11 4.28 6.31 -5.09
C LEU A 11 4.94 6.75 -3.77
N ARG A 12 6.26 6.58 -3.64
CA ARG A 12 7.01 7.01 -2.45
C ARG A 12 6.98 8.52 -2.27
N ALA A 13 7.20 9.29 -3.34
CA ALA A 13 7.16 10.74 -3.28
C ALA A 13 5.78 11.27 -2.86
N LEU A 14 4.69 10.70 -3.38
CA LEU A 14 3.33 11.05 -2.99
C LEU A 14 3.01 10.63 -1.56
N TYR A 15 3.52 9.49 -1.11
CA TYR A 15 3.38 9.05 0.27
C TYR A 15 4.04 10.04 1.25
N GLU A 16 5.31 10.36 1.02
CA GLU A 16 6.08 11.30 1.85
C GLU A 16 5.38 12.66 1.89
N TRP A 17 5.01 13.20 0.73
CA TRP A 17 4.27 14.45 0.65
C TRP A 17 2.94 14.41 1.41
N CYS A 18 2.16 13.32 1.29
CA CYS A 18 0.91 13.16 2.05
C CYS A 18 1.15 13.17 3.56
N VAL A 19 2.18 12.45 4.03
CA VAL A 19 2.50 12.35 5.46
C VAL A 19 2.98 13.69 6.01
N ASP A 20 3.86 14.39 5.29
CA ASP A 20 4.41 15.69 5.70
C ASP A 20 3.32 16.77 5.83
N ASN A 21 2.26 16.67 5.02
CA ASN A 21 1.10 17.57 5.07
C ASN A 21 0.04 17.13 6.11
N GLY A 22 0.28 16.05 6.87
CA GLY A 22 -0.67 15.54 7.85
C GLY A 22 -1.91 14.86 7.25
N TYR A 23 -1.86 14.46 5.98
CA TYR A 23 -2.93 13.70 5.35
C TYR A 23 -2.87 12.21 5.71
N THR A 24 -3.96 11.48 5.40
CA THR A 24 -4.04 10.03 5.58
C THR A 24 -3.81 9.33 4.24
N PRO A 25 -2.61 8.81 3.96
CA PRO A 25 -2.33 8.14 2.69
C PRO A 25 -3.11 6.84 2.56
N HIS A 26 -3.82 6.69 1.44
CA HIS A 26 -4.54 5.49 1.08
C HIS A 26 -3.99 4.92 -0.22
N LEU A 27 -3.81 3.60 -0.28
CA LEU A 27 -3.36 2.86 -1.46
C LEU A 27 -4.51 2.03 -2.01
N ALA A 28 -4.96 2.37 -3.23
CA ALA A 28 -5.88 1.53 -3.99
C ALA A 28 -5.08 0.60 -4.91
N ALA A 29 -5.41 -0.68 -4.88
CA ALA A 29 -4.73 -1.69 -5.70
C ALA A 29 -5.75 -2.67 -6.30
N LYS A 30 -5.53 -3.02 -7.57
CA LYS A 30 -6.14 -4.21 -8.17
C LYS A 30 -5.55 -5.45 -7.54
N VAL A 31 -6.41 -6.42 -7.26
CA VAL A 31 -6.04 -7.70 -6.65
C VAL A 31 -5.93 -8.73 -7.77
N ASP A 32 -4.73 -9.29 -7.91
CA ASP A 32 -4.41 -10.40 -8.80
C ASP A 32 -3.73 -11.53 -8.02
N ASP A 33 -3.27 -12.57 -8.70
CA ASP A 33 -2.64 -13.75 -8.09
C ASP A 33 -1.33 -13.44 -7.32
N ARG A 34 -0.75 -12.24 -7.49
CA ARG A 34 0.44 -11.81 -6.76
C ARG A 34 0.10 -11.03 -5.50
N ALA A 35 -1.14 -10.57 -5.35
CA ALA A 35 -1.57 -9.79 -4.20
C ALA A 35 -1.83 -10.70 -2.98
N GLN A 36 -1.04 -10.50 -1.93
CA GLN A 36 -1.24 -11.16 -0.64
C GLN A 36 -2.02 -10.23 0.30
N VAL A 37 -3.34 -10.29 0.22
CA VAL A 37 -4.25 -9.48 1.04
C VAL A 37 -5.43 -10.33 1.55
N PRO A 38 -6.06 -9.94 2.68
CA PRO A 38 -7.29 -10.59 3.14
C PRO A 38 -8.42 -10.44 2.10
N SER A 39 -8.80 -11.55 1.46
CA SER A 39 -9.72 -11.55 0.31
C SER A 39 -11.13 -11.08 0.68
N GLU A 40 -11.51 -11.23 1.95
CA GLU A 40 -12.81 -10.79 2.47
C GLU A 40 -12.99 -9.26 2.47
N TYR A 41 -11.92 -8.48 2.29
CA TYR A 41 -11.96 -7.02 2.15
C TYR A 41 -11.88 -6.53 0.70
N VAL A 42 -11.76 -7.44 -0.26
CA VAL A 42 -11.67 -7.12 -1.70
C VAL A 42 -13.07 -6.86 -2.26
N LYS A 43 -13.23 -5.75 -2.98
CA LYS A 43 -14.50 -5.33 -3.59
C LYS A 43 -14.28 -5.02 -5.06
N GLY A 44 -15.01 -5.70 -5.95
CA GLY A 44 -14.90 -5.47 -7.39
C GLY A 44 -13.50 -5.75 -7.97
N GLY A 45 -12.74 -6.65 -7.35
CA GLY A 45 -11.35 -6.95 -7.75
C GLY A 45 -10.33 -5.91 -7.27
N GLU A 46 -10.72 -4.99 -6.40
CA GLU A 46 -9.85 -3.95 -5.85
C GLU A 46 -9.88 -3.95 -4.32
N ILE A 47 -8.81 -3.44 -3.72
CA ILE A 47 -8.70 -3.20 -2.29
C ILE A 47 -8.13 -1.80 -2.04
N THR A 48 -8.68 -1.10 -1.05
CA THR A 48 -8.14 0.17 -0.56
C THR A 48 -7.57 -0.03 0.82
N LEU A 49 -6.31 0.33 1.00
CA LEU A 49 -5.54 0.11 2.21
C LEU A 49 -5.14 1.47 2.79
N ASN A 50 -5.47 1.71 4.06
CA ASN A 50 -4.91 2.84 4.79
C ASN A 50 -3.45 2.51 5.13
N ILE A 51 -2.51 3.28 4.60
CA ILE A 51 -1.06 3.09 4.80
C ILE A 51 -0.45 4.20 5.67
N SER A 52 -1.27 4.97 6.39
CA SER A 52 -0.76 5.99 7.30
C SER A 52 0.19 5.39 8.36
N PRO A 53 1.18 6.15 8.85
CA PRO A 53 2.11 5.64 9.87
C PRO A 53 1.45 5.07 11.13
N THR A 54 0.21 5.49 11.42
CA THR A 54 -0.58 5.02 12.56
C THR A 54 -1.40 3.76 12.27
N ALA A 55 -1.65 3.43 11.00
CA ALA A 55 -2.49 2.31 10.58
C ALA A 55 -1.69 1.03 10.28
N VAL A 56 -0.41 1.18 9.94
CA VAL A 56 0.45 0.07 9.49
C VAL A 56 1.77 0.02 10.26
N HIS A 57 2.41 -1.14 10.22
CA HIS A 57 3.71 -1.37 10.83
C HIS A 57 4.69 -1.96 9.79
N LYS A 58 5.97 -1.61 9.88
CA LYS A 58 7.04 -2.07 8.96
C LYS A 58 6.68 -1.84 7.47
N LEU A 59 6.16 -0.66 7.14
CA LEU A 59 5.89 -0.29 5.75
C LEU A 59 7.19 -0.26 4.93
N GLN A 60 7.23 -1.05 3.87
CA GLN A 60 8.30 -1.07 2.86
C GLN A 60 7.68 -0.82 1.49
N MET A 61 8.12 0.25 0.82
CA MET A 61 7.69 0.59 -0.53
C MET A 61 8.85 0.35 -1.51
N GLY A 62 9.06 -0.91 -1.88
CA GLY A 62 10.10 -1.32 -2.82
C GLY A 62 9.75 -1.01 -4.27
N ASN A 63 10.68 -1.27 -5.19
CA ASN A 63 10.42 -1.13 -6.63
C ASN A 63 9.52 -2.24 -7.19
N GLU A 64 9.52 -3.41 -6.55
CA GLU A 64 8.79 -4.60 -7.01
C GLU A 64 7.49 -4.82 -6.25
N ARG A 65 7.44 -4.44 -4.97
CA ARG A 65 6.29 -4.68 -4.09
C ARG A 65 6.19 -3.67 -2.96
N VAL A 66 4.98 -3.55 -2.41
CA VAL A 66 4.68 -2.81 -1.18
C VAL A 66 4.28 -3.82 -0.12
N GLU A 67 4.93 -3.77 1.04
CA GLU A 67 4.73 -4.72 2.14
C GLU A 67 4.54 -3.96 3.44
N PHE A 68 3.61 -4.42 4.27
CA PHE A 68 3.40 -3.91 5.62
C PHE A 68 2.55 -4.91 6.41
N SER A 69 2.56 -4.78 7.74
CA SER A 69 1.60 -5.46 8.61
C SER A 69 0.51 -4.49 9.04
N ALA A 70 -0.73 -4.96 9.12
CA ALA A 70 -1.88 -4.15 9.52
C ALA A 70 -2.89 -4.98 10.31
N ARG A 71 -3.93 -4.32 10.84
CA ARG A 71 -5.04 -5.01 11.49
C ARG A 71 -6.31 -4.91 10.65
N PHE A 72 -6.94 -6.05 10.40
CA PHE A 72 -8.21 -6.16 9.69
C PHE A 72 -9.25 -6.73 10.65
N GLY A 73 -10.31 -5.99 10.94
CA GLY A 73 -11.31 -6.40 11.94
C GLY A 73 -10.71 -6.64 13.33
N GLY A 74 -9.63 -5.92 13.67
CA GLY A 74 -8.91 -6.11 14.92
C GLY A 74 -7.95 -7.29 14.94
N VAL A 75 -7.79 -8.07 13.86
CA VAL A 75 -6.85 -9.19 13.76
C VAL A 75 -5.60 -8.75 12.99
N ALA A 76 -4.40 -9.01 13.51
CA ALA A 76 -3.15 -8.71 12.82
C ALA A 76 -2.96 -9.64 11.60
N ARG A 77 -2.58 -9.05 10.46
CA ARG A 77 -2.31 -9.72 9.19
C ARG A 77 -0.99 -9.21 8.61
#